data_AF-A0A7V9AKT0-F1
#
_entry.id   AF-A0A7V9AKT0-F1
#
_cell.length_a   1.000
_cell.length_b   1.000
_cell.length_c   1.000
_cell.angle_alpha   90.00
_cell.angle_beta   90.00
_cell.angle_gamma   90.00
#
_symmetry.space_group_name_H-M   'P 1'
#
loop_
_entity.id
_entity.type
_entity.pdbx_description
1 polymer ?
#
loop_
_entity_poly.entity_id
_entity_poly.type
_entity_poly.pdbx_seq_one_letter_code
_entity_poly.pdbx_strand_id
1 'polypeptide(L)'
;MLTLREARLRRRMSQQALADSAGVARVTVSQIELGKSGPRPHIARRLAEALGTVPSEITEFRVAAESMRLPTPSILASLDGDQPSSN
;
A
#
# COMPACT_ATOMS: atom_id res chain seq x y z
N MET A 1 -9.71 -6.27 -8.85
CA MET A 1 -8.76 -5.15 -8.68
C MET A 1 -9.00 -4.08 -9.73
N LEU A 2 -8.97 -2.83 -9.32
CA LEU A 2 -9.05 -1.65 -10.17
C LEU A 2 -7.67 -0.98 -10.24
N THR A 3 -7.41 -0.24 -11.30
CA THR A 3 -6.32 0.73 -11.28
C THR A 3 -6.65 1.89 -10.35
N LEU A 4 -5.62 2.57 -9.83
CA LEU A 4 -5.77 3.76 -9.01
C LEU A 4 -6.61 4.83 -9.74
N ARG A 5 -6.38 4.98 -11.05
CA ARG A 5 -7.12 5.91 -11.90
C ARG A 5 -8.60 5.55 -11.98
N GLU A 6 -8.95 4.29 -12.21
CA GLU A 6 -10.34 3.84 -12.28
C GLU A 6 -11.07 4.04 -10.96
N ALA A 7 -10.45 3.68 -9.83
CA ALA A 7 -11.02 3.89 -8.50
C ALA A 7 -11.28 5.39 -8.24
N ARG A 8 -10.32 6.25 -8.62
CA ARG A 8 -10.45 7.71 -8.50
C ARG A 8 -11.58 8.27 -9.36
N LEU A 9 -11.69 7.84 -10.61
CA LEU A 9 -12.73 8.31 -11.53
C LEU A 9 -14.13 7.86 -11.09
N ARG A 10 -14.27 6.65 -10.53
CA ARG A 10 -15.55 6.19 -9.93
C ARG A 10 -15.99 7.06 -8.75
N ARG A 11 -15.04 7.62 -8.00
CA ARG A 11 -15.28 8.61 -6.93
C ARG A 11 -15.43 10.04 -7.44
N ARG A 12 -15.39 10.27 -8.76
CA ARG A 12 -15.44 11.61 -9.40
C ARG A 12 -14.35 12.57 -8.89
N MET A 13 -13.20 12.04 -8.49
CA MET A 13 -12.09 12.84 -7.97
C MET A 13 -11.09 13.19 -9.08
N SER A 14 -10.53 14.41 -9.05
CA SER A 14 -9.33 14.74 -9.81
C SER A 14 -8.09 14.17 -9.10
N GLN A 15 -6.93 14.10 -9.78
CA GLN A 15 -5.68 13.71 -9.12
C GLN A 15 -5.35 14.62 -7.93
N GLN A 16 -5.66 15.91 -8.04
CA GLN A 16 -5.49 16.89 -6.95
C GLN A 16 -6.43 16.57 -5.78
N ALA A 17 -7.72 16.35 -6.05
CA ALA A 17 -8.69 16.04 -5.00
C ALA A 17 -8.35 14.76 -4.22
N LEU A 18 -7.86 13.72 -4.90
CA LEU A 18 -7.37 12.52 -4.23
C LEU A 18 -6.13 12.80 -3.40
N ALA A 19 -5.19 13.57 -3.95
CA ALA A 19 -3.97 13.95 -3.25
C ALA A 19 -4.27 14.73 -1.97
N ASP A 20 -5.18 15.71 -2.03
CA ASP A 20 -5.61 16.52 -0.89
C ASP A 20 -6.28 15.65 0.18
N SER A 21 -7.23 14.81 -0.23
CA SER A 21 -7.94 13.88 0.68
C SER A 21 -6.98 12.88 1.35
N ALA A 22 -6.01 12.36 0.61
CA ALA A 22 -5.00 11.45 1.14
C ALA A 22 -3.82 12.16 1.81
N GLY A 23 -3.75 13.49 1.78
CA GLY A 23 -2.64 14.33 2.26
C GLY A 23 -1.27 13.97 1.68
N VAL A 24 -1.21 13.78 0.35
CA VAL A 24 0.02 13.54 -0.42
C VAL A 24 0.15 14.59 -1.53
N ALA A 25 1.31 14.66 -2.19
CA ALA A 25 1.46 15.56 -3.33
C ALA A 25 0.71 15.00 -4.57
N ARG A 26 0.12 15.88 -5.39
CA ARG A 26 -0.51 15.53 -6.68
C ARG A 26 0.40 14.71 -7.59
N VAL A 27 1.69 15.05 -7.60
CA VAL A 27 2.71 14.34 -8.39
C VAL A 27 2.86 12.88 -7.96
N THR A 28 2.71 12.58 -6.66
CA THR A 28 2.73 11.22 -6.14
C THR A 28 1.59 10.39 -6.73
N VAL A 29 0.37 10.94 -6.73
CA VAL A 29 -0.79 10.27 -7.37
C VAL A 29 -0.52 10.05 -8.86
N SER A 30 -0.02 11.06 -9.58
CA SER A 30 0.28 10.93 -11.00
C SER A 30 1.36 9.89 -11.29
N GLN A 31 2.43 9.80 -10.50
CA GLN A 31 3.49 8.83 -10.69
C GLN A 31 3.01 7.40 -10.44
N ILE A 32 2.14 7.21 -9.45
CA ILE A 32 1.54 5.91 -9.18
C ILE A 32 0.58 5.51 -10.30
N GLU A 33 -0.32 6.40 -10.74
CA GLU A 33 -1.25 6.12 -11.86
C GLU A 33 -0.53 5.80 -13.17
N LEU A 34 0.66 6.37 -13.39
CA LEU A 34 1.50 6.08 -14.55
C LEU A 34 2.35 4.81 -14.38
N GLY A 35 2.28 4.14 -13.23
CA GLY A 35 3.13 2.98 -12.90
C GLY A 35 4.61 3.31 -12.72
N LYS A 36 4.99 4.60 -12.65
CA LYS A 36 6.39 5.04 -12.49
C LYS A 36 6.94 4.75 -11.09
N SER A 37 6.07 4.67 -10.09
CA SER A 37 6.46 4.37 -8.71
C SER A 37 5.35 3.62 -7.98
N GLY A 38 5.70 2.56 -7.27
CA GLY A 38 4.82 1.94 -6.28
C GLY A 38 4.81 2.76 -4.98
N PRO A 39 3.65 2.96 -4.33
CA PRO A 39 3.58 3.66 -3.06
C PRO A 39 4.20 2.83 -1.92
N ARG A 40 4.71 3.53 -0.90
CA ARG A 40 5.03 2.91 0.39
C ARG A 40 3.72 2.42 1.07
N PRO A 41 3.78 1.42 1.97
CA PRO A 41 2.60 0.92 2.67
C PRO A 41 1.71 2.02 3.27
N HIS A 42 2.29 2.94 4.05
CA HIS A 42 1.50 4.02 4.67
C HIS A 42 0.83 4.95 3.64
N ILE A 43 1.43 5.16 2.46
CA ILE A 43 0.83 5.97 1.37
C ILE A 43 -0.31 5.20 0.70
N ALA A 44 -0.11 3.91 0.41
CA ALA A 44 -1.14 3.04 -0.17
C ALA A 44 -2.38 2.99 0.72
N ARG A 45 -2.19 2.91 2.04
CA ARG A 45 -3.29 2.95 3.03
C ARG A 45 -4.08 4.26 2.94
N ARG A 46 -3.41 5.40 3.00
CA ARG A 46 -4.07 6.73 2.94
C ARG A 46 -4.83 6.95 1.64
N LEU A 47 -4.26 6.53 0.51
CA LEU A 47 -4.94 6.62 -0.79
C LEU A 47 -6.16 5.71 -0.86
N ALA A 48 -6.07 4.49 -0.33
CA ALA A 48 -7.20 3.56 -0.28
C ALA A 48 -8.33 4.08 0.64
N GLU A 49 -7.98 4.62 1.81
CA GLU A 49 -8.92 5.27 2.74
C GLU A 49 -9.65 6.45 2.08
N ALA A 50 -8.91 7.33 1.39
CA ALA A 50 -9.49 8.46 0.65
C ALA A 50 -10.43 8.02 -0.48
N LEU A 51 -10.21 6.83 -1.05
CA LEU A 51 -11.07 6.21 -2.07
C LEU A 51 -12.19 5.36 -1.46
N GLY A 52 -12.25 5.22 -0.14
CA GLY A 52 -13.17 4.33 0.58
C GLY A 52 -13.08 2.88 0.10
N THR A 53 -11.85 2.38 -0.04
CA THR A 53 -11.53 1.00 -0.43
C THR A 53 -10.37 0.47 0.42
N VAL A 54 -9.89 -0.74 0.12
CA VAL A 54 -8.73 -1.35 0.79
C VAL A 54 -7.53 -1.42 -0.18
N PRO A 55 -6.28 -1.40 0.32
CA PRO A 55 -5.11 -1.41 -0.55
C PRO A 55 -5.04 -2.61 -1.50
N SER A 56 -5.57 -3.77 -1.09
CA SER A 56 -5.60 -4.98 -1.93
C SER A 56 -6.56 -4.90 -3.11
N GLU A 57 -7.43 -3.89 -3.20
CA GLU A 57 -8.31 -3.71 -4.37
C GLU A 57 -7.65 -2.89 -5.49
N ILE A 58 -6.51 -2.25 -5.22
CA ILE A 58 -5.81 -1.38 -6.17
C ILE A 58 -4.56 -2.06 -6.72
N THR A 59 -4.48 -2.18 -8.04
CA THR A 59 -3.41 -2.89 -8.75
C THR A 59 -2.02 -2.36 -8.42
N GLU A 60 -1.85 -1.04 -8.42
CA GLU A 60 -0.57 -0.36 -8.17
C GLU A 60 -0.11 -0.49 -6.70
N PHE A 61 -1.00 -0.92 -5.80
CA PHE A 61 -0.72 -1.07 -4.38
C PHE A 61 -0.35 -2.51 -4.01
N ARG A 62 -0.30 -3.45 -4.96
CA ARG A 62 -0.11 -4.89 -4.69
C ARG A 62 1.06 -5.21 -3.76
N VAL A 63 2.25 -4.67 -4.07
CA VAL A 63 3.47 -4.90 -3.26
C VAL A 63 3.31 -4.30 -1.85
N ALA A 64 2.71 -3.12 -1.76
CA ALA A 64 2.45 -2.46 -0.50
C ALA A 64 1.44 -3.24 0.35
N ALA A 65 0.37 -3.76 -0.26
CA ALA A 65 -0.66 -4.58 0.39
C ALA A 65 -0.08 -5.91 0.89
N GLU A 66 0.81 -6.54 0.11
CA GLU A 66 1.51 -7.75 0.54
C GLU A 66 2.39 -7.49 1.77
N SER A 67 3.13 -6.39 1.75
CA SER A 67 3.97 -5.97 2.90
C SER A 67 3.15 -5.68 4.17
N MET A 68 1.90 -5.22 4.06
CA MET A 68 1.00 -5.01 5.20
C MET A 68 0.47 -6.32 5.78
N ARG A 69 0.34 -7.36 4.96
CA ARG A 69 -0.19 -8.66 5.37
C ARG A 69 0.88 -9.54 6.03
N LEU A 70 2.14 -9.32 5.68
CA LEU A 70 3.25 -10.01 6.31
C LEU A 70 3.51 -9.41 7.70
N PRO A 71 3.74 -10.24 8.73
CA PRO A 71 4.32 -9.74 9.96
C PRO A 71 5.63 -9.05 9.60
N THR A 72 5.85 -7.83 10.10
CA THR A 72 7.12 -7.10 9.95
C THR A 72 8.25 -8.08 10.29
N PRO A 73 9.37 -8.13 9.54
CA PRO A 73 10.44 -9.08 9.83
C PRO A 73 10.92 -8.86 11.26
N SER A 74 10.39 -9.67 12.17
CA SER A 74 10.91 -9.84 13.50
C SER A 74 12.17 -10.67 13.30
N ILE A 75 13.31 -10.11 13.69
CA ILE A 75 14.60 -10.82 13.80
C ILE A 75 14.45 -12.18 14.53
N LEU A 76 13.34 -12.38 15.25
CA LEU A 76 12.95 -13.56 16.02
C LEU A 76 12.39 -14.75 15.23
N ALA A 77 12.06 -14.65 13.94
CA ALA A 77 11.41 -15.77 13.23
C ALA A 77 12.35 -16.97 12.90
N SER A 78 13.59 -16.98 13.39
CA SER A 78 14.58 -18.02 13.09
C SER A 78 15.46 -18.45 14.27
N LEU A 79 14.99 -18.30 15.52
CA LEU A 79 15.73 -18.78 16.71
C LEU A 79 15.08 -19.98 17.42
N ASP A 80 14.17 -20.71 16.76
CA ASP A 80 13.82 -22.05 17.20
C ASP A 80 14.77 -23.06 16.54
N GLY A 81 15.97 -23.20 17.13
CA GLY A 81 16.98 -24.13 16.64
C GLY A 81 18.08 -24.50 17.63
N ASP A 82 18.06 -24.00 18.87
CA ASP A 82 18.99 -24.46 19.92
C ASP A 82 18.18 -24.94 21.12
N GLN A 83 17.89 -26.24 21.14
CA GLN A 83 17.60 -26.93 22.40
C GLN A 83 18.94 -27.50 22.89
N PRO A 84 19.53 -26.97 23.96
CA PRO A 84 20.77 -27.51 24.48
C PRO A 84 20.53 -28.92 25.00
N SER A 85 21.46 -29.80 24.66
CA SER A 85 21.55 -31.16 25.18
C SER A 85 21.46 -31.16 26.71
N SER A 86 20.71 -32.10 27.29
CA SER A 86 20.94 -32.53 28.66
C SER A 86 20.54 -33.99 28.85
N ASN A 87 21.61 -34.79 28.97
CA ASN A 87 21.81 -36.04 29.70
C ASN A 87 21.08 -37.33 29.26
#